data_AF-A0A9D5NL74-F1
#
_entry.id   AF-A0A9D5NL74-F1
#
_cell.length_a   1.000
_cell.length_b   1.000
_cell.length_c   1.000
_cell.angle_alpha   90.00
_cell.angle_beta   90.00
_cell.angle_gamma   90.00
#
_symmetry.space_group_name_H-M   'P 1'
#
loop_
_entity.id
_entity.type
_entity.pdbx_description
1 polymer ?
#
loop_
_entity_poly.entity_id
_entity_poly.type
_entity_poly.pdbx_seq_one_letter_code
_entity_poly.pdbx_strand_id
1 'polypeptide(L)'
;MRMVLTAVVFILLSIPLKLGAQRLGRDRISVEAKGYAGYLFDNRVELDSHLYGSADLAVGFTPSRMDTDAYAKAYGYPTCGLGMCVSFLSDIEVPGESYFGNYYSAYGFFRRNLLEARNLTAGYMIEIGPAFNPVRYDPVINPDNIYVSSFLMVHAAAGAYVRYRFLENWEIGLAVRAKHHSNGRSALPNYGQNMIEGGLSLAYLFGAEENDEDEVMQDEKPSFDKGFQYHMTISGGAHCTRSDWQRYNLLVPDSSDKQDIFKAYPRFAISADVMYRYALKCSTGISLDAFVVPDIKTLEKNDRFLYGDKAVDEGPGYSPVFFGISLVQEFYYRNLALHMALGFYPVDPRLGLSGDVSWNYQKAGLRYYIPAWNDMFIGMAVKANDFSESEMVEFSIGIRL
;
A
#
# COMPACT_ATOMS: atom_id res chain seq x y z
N MET A 1 -1.49 20.57 -2.66
CA MET A 1 -1.13 19.38 -1.83
C MET A 1 -2.18 19.06 -0.76
N ARG A 2 -2.61 20.00 0.11
CA ARG A 2 -3.63 19.75 1.16
C ARG A 2 -4.97 19.17 0.65
N MET A 3 -5.55 19.67 -0.46
CA MET A 3 -6.85 19.17 -0.98
C MET A 3 -6.80 17.74 -1.55
N VAL A 4 -5.72 17.36 -2.24
CA VAL A 4 -5.56 16.01 -2.80
C VAL A 4 -5.39 14.99 -1.67
N LEU A 5 -4.65 15.37 -0.62
CA LEU A 5 -4.45 14.55 0.58
C LEU A 5 -5.75 14.29 1.33
N THR A 6 -6.59 15.31 1.52
CA THR A 6 -7.91 15.18 2.16
C THR A 6 -8.82 14.25 1.34
N ALA A 7 -8.79 14.35 0.00
CA ALA A 7 -9.57 13.46 -0.86
C ALA A 7 -9.09 12.00 -0.79
N VAL A 8 -7.78 11.76 -0.70
CA VAL A 8 -7.19 10.41 -0.59
C VAL A 8 -7.55 9.73 0.73
N VAL A 9 -7.41 10.45 1.86
CA VAL A 9 -7.83 9.94 3.18
C VAL A 9 -9.32 9.65 3.19
N PHE A 10 -10.13 10.53 2.59
CA PHE A 10 -11.57 10.34 2.49
C PHE A 10 -11.94 9.13 1.61
N ILE A 11 -11.24 8.90 0.49
CA ILE A 11 -11.46 7.73 -0.38
C ILE A 11 -11.06 6.44 0.36
N LEU A 12 -9.87 6.39 0.97
CA LEU A 12 -9.38 5.20 1.68
C LEU A 12 -10.25 4.82 2.89
N LEU A 13 -10.80 5.81 3.61
CA LEU A 13 -11.72 5.57 4.72
C LEU A 13 -13.15 5.27 4.26
N SER A 14 -13.59 5.85 3.14
CA SER A 14 -14.96 5.66 2.64
C SER A 14 -15.21 4.31 1.96
N ILE A 15 -14.17 3.64 1.43
CA ILE A 15 -14.31 2.31 0.81
C ILE A 15 -14.78 1.26 1.83
N PRO A 16 -14.13 1.04 2.98
CA PRO A 16 -14.60 0.09 3.99
C PRO A 16 -15.91 0.55 4.67
N LEU A 17 -16.13 1.87 4.84
CA LEU A 17 -17.42 2.39 5.29
C LEU A 17 -18.55 2.07 4.31
N LYS A 18 -18.33 2.14 2.99
CA LYS A 18 -19.33 1.75 1.99
C LYS A 18 -19.52 0.23 1.90
N LEU A 19 -18.45 -0.55 2.09
CA LEU A 19 -18.55 -2.01 2.18
C LEU A 19 -19.43 -2.44 3.36
N GLY A 20 -19.28 -1.81 4.53
CA GLY A 20 -20.14 -2.06 5.70
C GLY A 20 -21.51 -1.38 5.63
N ALA A 21 -21.59 -0.15 5.10
CA ALA A 21 -22.84 0.61 5.01
C ALA A 21 -23.83 0.04 3.99
N GLN A 22 -23.37 -0.75 3.01
CA GLN A 22 -24.26 -1.46 2.10
C GLN A 22 -25.18 -2.46 2.82
N ARG A 23 -24.89 -2.87 4.07
CA ARG A 23 -25.60 -3.99 4.73
C ARG A 23 -25.76 -3.89 6.27
N LEU A 24 -25.84 -2.68 6.84
CA LEU A 24 -26.28 -2.48 8.23
C LEU A 24 -27.62 -3.21 8.47
N GLY A 25 -27.59 -4.44 8.98
CA GLY A 25 -28.76 -5.30 9.16
C GLY A 25 -28.52 -6.82 9.12
N ARG A 26 -27.46 -7.32 8.46
CA ARG A 26 -27.13 -8.77 8.40
C ARG A 26 -25.69 -9.15 8.73
N ASP A 27 -24.79 -8.18 8.84
CA ASP A 27 -23.38 -8.45 9.13
C ASP A 27 -23.13 -8.56 10.64
N ARG A 28 -22.32 -9.52 11.05
CA ARG A 28 -21.79 -9.58 12.43
C ARG A 28 -20.73 -8.49 12.58
N ILE A 29 -20.89 -7.66 13.60
CA ILE A 29 -19.96 -6.56 13.89
C ILE A 29 -18.98 -7.03 14.95
N SER A 30 -17.71 -6.66 14.85
CA SER A 30 -16.71 -6.92 15.89
C SER A 30 -15.98 -5.64 16.26
N VAL A 31 -15.67 -5.46 17.54
CA VAL A 31 -14.71 -4.47 18.02
C VAL A 31 -13.51 -5.21 18.58
N GLU A 32 -12.31 -4.89 18.11
CA GLU A 32 -11.09 -5.60 18.46
C GLU A 32 -10.01 -4.61 18.91
N ALA A 33 -9.44 -4.85 20.09
CA ALA A 33 -8.23 -4.20 20.56
C ALA A 33 -7.04 -5.15 20.30
N LYS A 34 -5.93 -4.62 19.80
CA LYS A 34 -4.71 -5.40 19.52
C LYS A 34 -3.49 -4.71 20.12
N GLY A 35 -2.55 -5.50 20.62
CA GLY A 35 -1.25 -5.04 21.08
C GLY A 35 -0.15 -5.85 20.40
N TYR A 36 0.87 -5.15 19.92
CA TYR A 36 2.00 -5.75 19.21
C TYR A 36 3.31 -5.31 19.84
N ALA A 37 4.30 -6.20 19.76
CA ALA A 37 5.71 -5.88 19.88
C ALA A 37 6.40 -6.33 18.59
N GLY A 38 7.34 -5.53 18.11
CA GLY A 38 7.98 -5.79 16.84
C GLY A 38 9.42 -5.34 16.76
N TYR A 39 10.02 -5.70 15.64
CA TYR A 39 11.38 -5.36 15.27
C TYR A 39 11.35 -4.56 13.97
N LEU A 40 11.95 -3.38 13.98
CA LEU A 40 12.24 -2.59 12.79
C LEU A 40 13.51 -3.16 12.13
N PHE A 41 13.40 -3.73 10.92
CA PHE A 41 14.57 -4.26 10.21
C PHE A 41 14.98 -3.33 9.06
N ASP A 42 16.25 -2.95 9.05
CA ASP A 42 16.92 -2.32 7.92
C ASP A 42 18.32 -2.92 7.78
N ASN A 43 18.74 -3.14 6.54
CA ASN A 43 20.07 -3.64 6.19
C ASN A 43 21.03 -2.49 5.80
N ARG A 44 20.60 -1.23 5.89
CA ARG A 44 21.32 -0.07 5.34
C ARG A 44 21.86 0.90 6.40
N VAL A 45 21.42 0.84 7.65
CA VAL A 45 21.83 1.73 8.75
C VAL A 45 21.88 0.94 10.07
N GLU A 46 22.85 1.25 10.93
CA GLU A 46 22.93 0.76 12.30
C GLU A 46 21.98 1.61 13.18
N LEU A 47 20.81 1.08 13.53
CA LEU A 47 20.03 1.59 14.66
C LEU A 47 20.43 0.77 15.89
N ASP A 48 20.66 1.42 17.02
CA ASP A 48 21.13 0.74 18.23
C ASP A 48 20.02 -0.11 18.88
N SER A 49 18.77 0.36 18.77
CA SER A 49 17.59 -0.39 19.20
C SER A 49 16.56 -0.51 18.07
N HIS A 50 15.95 -1.69 17.96
CA HIS A 50 15.00 -1.99 16.89
C HIS A 50 13.64 -2.46 17.42
N LEU A 51 13.53 -2.65 18.73
CA LEU A 51 12.31 -3.12 19.39
C LEU A 51 11.37 -1.96 19.64
N TYR A 52 10.09 -2.15 19.32
CA TYR A 52 9.06 -1.15 19.56
C TYR A 52 7.71 -1.83 19.81
N GLY A 53 6.76 -1.06 20.34
CA GLY A 53 5.38 -1.49 20.55
C GLY A 53 4.39 -0.83 19.60
N SER A 54 3.24 -1.46 19.36
CA SER A 54 2.08 -0.78 18.75
C SER A 54 0.77 -1.22 19.39
N ALA A 55 -0.23 -0.34 19.32
CA ALA A 55 -1.58 -0.62 19.78
C ALA A 55 -2.59 -0.26 18.69
N ASP A 56 -3.58 -1.13 18.50
CA ASP A 56 -4.61 -0.98 17.48
C ASP A 56 -6.01 -1.07 18.09
N LEU A 57 -6.94 -0.31 17.52
CA LEU A 57 -8.39 -0.48 17.72
C LEU A 57 -9.06 -0.62 16.36
N ALA A 58 -9.88 -1.64 16.18
CA ALA A 58 -10.51 -1.96 14.91
C ALA A 58 -11.99 -2.30 15.05
N VAL A 59 -12.78 -1.89 14.04
CA VAL A 59 -14.18 -2.31 13.85
C VAL A 59 -14.24 -3.13 12.57
N GLY A 60 -14.78 -4.35 12.69
CA GLY A 60 -14.93 -5.30 11.60
C GLY A 60 -16.38 -5.64 11.31
N PHE A 61 -16.65 -5.94 10.04
CA PHE A 61 -17.94 -6.40 9.53
C PHE A 61 -17.72 -7.75 8.85
N THR A 62 -18.39 -8.78 9.34
CA THR A 62 -18.33 -10.13 8.79
C THR A 62 -19.69 -10.47 8.21
N PRO A 63 -19.79 -10.80 6.91
CA PRO A 63 -21.07 -11.23 6.33
C PRO A 63 -21.61 -12.47 7.06
N SER A 64 -22.93 -12.51 7.24
CA SER A 64 -23.66 -13.68 7.75
C SER A 64 -23.43 -14.90 6.87
N ARG A 65 -23.46 -16.11 7.43
CA ARG A 65 -23.31 -17.34 6.64
C ARG A 65 -24.55 -17.63 5.80
N MET A 66 -25.69 -17.11 6.22
CA MET A 66 -26.94 -17.12 5.46
C MET A 66 -26.94 -16.11 4.30
N ASP A 67 -25.87 -15.33 4.13
CA ASP A 67 -25.71 -14.43 3.00
C ASP A 67 -25.47 -15.21 1.69
N THR A 68 -26.23 -14.85 0.66
CA THR A 68 -26.11 -15.40 -0.70
C THR A 68 -25.08 -14.65 -1.56
N ASP A 69 -24.39 -13.66 -1.01
CA ASP A 69 -23.32 -12.94 -1.70
C ASP A 69 -22.20 -13.89 -2.15
N ALA A 70 -22.11 -14.05 -3.46
CA ALA A 70 -21.15 -14.92 -4.10
C ALA A 70 -19.69 -14.65 -3.71
N TYR A 71 -19.32 -13.37 -3.53
CA TYR A 71 -17.96 -13.00 -3.12
C TYR A 71 -17.70 -13.38 -1.67
N ALA A 72 -18.62 -13.07 -0.74
CA ALA A 72 -18.52 -13.49 0.64
C ALA A 72 -18.31 -15.01 0.71
N LYS A 73 -19.18 -15.80 0.08
CA LYS A 73 -19.04 -17.26 0.02
C LYS A 73 -17.72 -17.72 -0.60
N ALA A 74 -17.31 -17.15 -1.73
CA ALA A 74 -16.07 -17.53 -2.43
C ALA A 74 -14.79 -17.21 -1.64
N TYR A 75 -14.85 -16.25 -0.71
CA TYR A 75 -13.76 -15.93 0.21
C TYR A 75 -13.92 -16.57 1.59
N GLY A 76 -15.02 -17.28 1.87
CA GLY A 76 -15.27 -17.86 3.19
C GLY A 76 -15.71 -16.82 4.23
N TYR A 77 -16.60 -15.92 3.83
CA TYR A 77 -17.20 -14.86 4.65
C TYR A 77 -16.14 -13.99 5.36
N PRO A 78 -15.29 -13.29 4.58
CA PRO A 78 -14.17 -12.53 5.15
C PRO A 78 -14.66 -11.35 5.98
N THR A 79 -13.87 -10.98 6.99
CA THR A 79 -14.11 -9.75 7.76
C THR A 79 -13.40 -8.58 7.10
N CYS A 80 -14.14 -7.54 6.77
CA CYS A 80 -13.59 -6.27 6.29
C CYS A 80 -13.87 -5.17 7.30
N GLY A 81 -13.04 -4.14 7.38
CA GLY A 81 -13.29 -3.08 8.35
C GLY A 81 -12.29 -1.94 8.34
N LEU A 82 -12.35 -1.16 9.41
CA LEU A 82 -11.49 -0.02 9.66
C LEU A 82 -10.76 -0.19 10.98
N GLY A 83 -9.50 0.24 11.03
CA GLY A 83 -8.73 0.31 12.26
C GLY A 83 -7.91 1.58 12.36
N MET A 84 -7.49 1.87 13.58
CA MET A 84 -6.49 2.86 13.90
C MET A 84 -5.34 2.18 14.63
N CYS A 85 -4.11 2.61 14.38
CA CYS A 85 -2.91 2.10 15.04
C CYS A 85 -2.04 3.25 15.52
N VAL A 86 -1.52 3.14 16.73
CA VAL A 86 -0.39 3.94 17.22
C VAL A 86 0.83 3.04 17.28
N SER A 87 1.90 3.39 16.55
CA SER A 87 3.19 2.70 16.67
C SER A 87 4.17 3.59 17.43
N PHE A 88 4.69 3.06 18.54
CA PHE A 88 5.52 3.76 19.51
C PHE A 88 6.99 3.67 19.13
N LEU A 89 7.41 4.42 18.10
CA LEU A 89 8.80 4.42 17.60
C LEU A 89 9.66 5.53 18.23
N SER A 90 9.10 6.42 19.06
CA SER A 90 9.86 7.50 19.69
C SER A 90 11.04 7.04 20.55
N ASP A 91 10.97 5.82 21.09
CA ASP A 91 12.01 5.26 21.98
C ASP A 91 13.10 4.48 21.22
N ILE A 92 12.97 4.36 19.89
CA ILE A 92 14.03 3.78 19.05
C ILE A 92 15.20 4.76 19.00
N GLU A 93 16.38 4.27 19.32
CA GLU A 93 17.62 5.03 19.29
C GLU A 93 18.07 5.23 17.84
N VAL A 94 18.07 6.48 17.41
CA VAL A 94 18.63 6.92 16.13
C VAL A 94 20.00 7.53 16.43
N PRO A 95 21.04 7.29 15.62
CA PRO A 95 22.33 7.94 15.80
C PRO A 95 22.21 9.47 15.92
N GLY A 96 23.10 10.06 16.72
CA GLY A 96 23.17 11.52 16.88
C GLY A 96 22.08 12.10 17.80
N GLU A 97 21.65 13.33 17.52
CA GLU A 97 20.57 14.02 18.26
C GLU A 97 19.18 13.77 17.64
N SER A 98 19.07 12.74 16.79
CA SER A 98 17.89 12.46 15.97
C SER A 98 16.90 11.50 16.64
N TYR A 99 15.66 11.48 16.16
CA TYR A 99 14.58 10.65 16.72
C TYR A 99 13.47 10.40 15.70
N PHE A 100 12.73 9.29 15.85
CA PHE A 100 11.69 8.86 14.90
C PHE A 100 10.30 9.45 15.14
N GLY A 101 9.93 9.73 16.39
CA GLY A 101 8.54 10.01 16.74
C GLY A 101 7.61 8.80 16.59
N ASN A 102 6.32 9.02 16.84
CA ASN A 102 5.29 7.97 16.78
C ASN A 102 4.45 8.06 15.50
N TYR A 103 3.97 6.91 15.05
CA TYR A 103 3.06 6.82 13.91
C TYR A 103 1.61 6.69 14.37
N TYR A 104 0.73 7.42 13.70
CA TYR A 104 -0.72 7.38 13.87
C TYR A 104 -1.33 6.96 12.54
N SER A 105 -1.70 5.70 12.42
CA SER A 105 -2.28 5.14 11.19
C SER A 105 -3.79 5.03 11.29
N ALA A 106 -4.47 5.23 10.17
CA ALA A 106 -5.82 4.75 9.95
C ALA A 106 -5.79 3.82 8.75
N TYR A 107 -6.43 2.66 8.83
CA TYR A 107 -6.33 1.63 7.80
C TYR A 107 -7.65 0.93 7.55
N GLY A 108 -7.89 0.56 6.29
CA GLY A 108 -8.83 -0.49 5.94
C GLY A 108 -8.16 -1.85 6.07
N PHE A 109 -8.91 -2.86 6.51
CA PHE A 109 -8.39 -4.22 6.57
C PHE A 109 -9.31 -5.22 5.89
N PHE A 110 -8.71 -6.28 5.36
CA PHE A 110 -9.36 -7.48 4.85
C PHE A 110 -8.78 -8.69 5.57
N ARG A 111 -9.64 -9.51 6.19
CA ARG A 111 -9.27 -10.69 6.94
C ARG A 111 -10.01 -11.89 6.41
N ARG A 112 -9.28 -12.96 6.09
CA ARG A 112 -9.87 -14.19 5.57
C ARG A 112 -9.44 -15.39 6.39
N ASN A 113 -10.44 -16.12 6.89
CA ASN A 113 -10.23 -17.42 7.49
C ASN A 113 -9.88 -18.45 6.40
N LEU A 114 -8.83 -19.22 6.65
CA LEU A 114 -8.43 -20.37 5.83
C LEU A 114 -8.77 -21.69 6.53
N LEU A 115 -8.78 -21.69 7.86
CA LEU A 115 -9.07 -22.84 8.70
C LEU A 115 -10.08 -22.43 9.75
N GLU A 116 -11.11 -23.25 9.94
CA GLU A 116 -12.12 -23.09 10.99
C GLU A 116 -12.38 -24.46 11.62
N ALA A 117 -12.13 -24.58 12.92
CA ALA A 117 -12.27 -25.81 13.67
C ALA A 117 -12.88 -25.51 15.05
N ARG A 118 -14.19 -25.72 15.18
CA ARG A 118 -14.98 -25.36 16.36
C ARG A 118 -14.77 -23.87 16.70
N ASN A 119 -14.15 -23.59 17.83
CA ASN A 119 -13.90 -22.25 18.34
C ASN A 119 -12.59 -21.64 17.82
N LEU A 120 -11.81 -22.37 17.02
CA LEU A 120 -10.53 -21.91 16.50
C LEU A 120 -10.67 -21.49 15.03
N THR A 121 -10.15 -20.32 14.70
CA THR A 121 -10.03 -19.84 13.32
C THR A 121 -8.58 -19.42 13.05
N ALA A 122 -8.09 -19.65 11.84
CA ALA A 122 -6.78 -19.20 11.42
C ALA A 122 -6.82 -18.72 9.97
N GLY A 123 -6.00 -17.73 9.64
CA GLY A 123 -6.07 -17.09 8.33
C GLY A 123 -5.02 -16.03 8.12
N TYR A 124 -5.26 -15.17 7.13
CA TYR A 124 -4.41 -14.04 6.81
C TYR A 124 -5.17 -12.71 6.83
N MET A 125 -4.42 -11.64 7.03
CA MET A 125 -4.93 -10.28 7.01
C MET A 125 -4.05 -9.39 6.14
N ILE A 126 -4.68 -8.38 5.54
CA ILE A 126 -4.03 -7.30 4.80
C ILE A 126 -4.62 -5.99 5.31
N GLU A 127 -3.77 -5.01 5.57
CA GLU A 127 -4.10 -3.69 6.10
C GLU A 127 -3.47 -2.62 5.19
N ILE A 128 -4.23 -1.59 4.83
CA ILE A 128 -3.73 -0.49 4.01
C ILE A 128 -4.39 0.83 4.40
N GLY A 129 -3.62 1.91 4.42
CA GLY A 129 -4.17 3.24 4.67
C GLY A 129 -3.09 4.32 4.84
N PRO A 130 -3.47 5.52 5.28
CA PRO A 130 -2.52 6.56 5.67
C PRO A 130 -1.87 6.32 7.04
N ALA A 131 -0.65 6.82 7.20
CA ALA A 131 0.03 6.96 8.48
C ALA A 131 0.60 8.36 8.65
N PHE A 132 0.34 8.99 9.80
CA PHE A 132 0.84 10.31 10.15
C PHE A 132 1.98 10.19 11.17
N ASN A 133 3.08 10.90 10.94
CA ASN A 133 4.16 11.06 11.91
C ASN A 133 4.52 12.54 12.03
N PRO A 134 4.38 13.19 13.21
CA PRO A 134 4.72 14.60 13.39
C PRO A 134 6.23 14.89 13.39
N VAL A 135 7.06 13.85 13.41
CA VAL A 135 8.52 13.94 13.37
C VAL A 135 8.99 13.47 12.00
N ARG A 136 9.87 14.26 11.39
CA ARG A 136 10.48 13.97 10.08
C ARG A 136 11.94 14.37 10.10
N TYR A 137 12.67 13.93 9.09
CA TYR A 137 13.95 14.44 8.69
C TYR A 137 13.93 15.97 8.69
N ASP A 138 14.90 16.54 9.39
CA ASP A 138 15.24 17.95 9.34
C ASP A 138 16.76 18.04 9.33
N PRO A 139 17.38 18.71 8.35
CA PRO A 139 18.82 18.69 8.22
C PRO A 139 19.56 19.38 9.37
N VAL A 140 18.87 20.19 10.20
CA VAL A 140 19.47 20.92 11.32
C VAL A 140 19.17 20.22 12.64
N ILE A 141 17.89 19.92 12.90
CA ILE A 141 17.45 19.46 14.23
C ILE A 141 17.11 17.97 14.29
N ASN A 142 17.04 17.26 13.16
CA ASN A 142 16.81 15.82 13.10
C ASN A 142 17.52 15.16 11.89
N PRO A 143 18.85 15.37 11.74
CA PRO A 143 19.57 15.10 10.50
C PRO A 143 19.76 13.61 10.19
N ASP A 144 19.64 12.73 11.18
CA ASP A 144 19.87 11.29 11.01
C ASP A 144 18.56 10.51 10.84
N ASN A 145 17.40 11.16 10.97
CA ASN A 145 16.10 10.56 10.64
C ASN A 145 15.88 10.50 9.12
N ILE A 146 16.76 9.78 8.41
CA ILE A 146 16.73 9.65 6.94
C ILE A 146 15.58 8.75 6.42
N TYR A 147 14.77 8.21 7.32
CA TYR A 147 13.70 7.27 7.00
C TYR A 147 12.40 7.97 6.68
N VAL A 148 12.16 9.15 7.28
CA VAL A 148 10.85 9.81 7.31
C VAL A 148 10.98 11.25 6.84
N SER A 149 10.71 11.56 5.57
CA SER A 149 10.74 12.95 5.06
C SER A 149 9.37 13.60 4.90
N SER A 150 8.29 12.90 5.23
CA SER A 150 6.93 13.40 5.09
C SER A 150 6.14 13.13 6.36
N PHE A 151 5.31 14.10 6.74
CA PHE A 151 4.33 13.91 7.82
C PHE A 151 3.28 12.85 7.48
N LEU A 152 3.03 12.60 6.19
CA LEU A 152 2.11 11.57 5.73
C LEU A 152 2.86 10.49 4.95
N MET A 153 2.63 9.26 5.36
CA MET A 153 3.20 8.03 4.81
C MET A 153 2.05 7.06 4.47
N VAL A 154 2.35 6.03 3.70
CA VAL A 154 1.49 4.87 3.50
C VAL A 154 1.69 3.90 4.67
N HIS A 155 0.60 3.37 5.19
CA HIS A 155 0.55 2.18 6.02
C HIS A 155 0.22 1.00 5.10
N ALA A 156 1.07 -0.01 5.08
CA ALA A 156 0.77 -1.30 4.46
C ALA A 156 1.20 -2.41 5.41
N ALA A 157 0.30 -3.33 5.74
CA ALA A 157 0.65 -4.50 6.53
C ALA A 157 0.01 -5.77 5.98
N ALA A 158 0.66 -6.90 6.16
CA ALA A 158 0.13 -8.20 5.83
C ALA A 158 0.63 -9.22 6.85
N GLY A 159 -0.20 -10.19 7.20
CA GLY A 159 0.13 -11.14 8.25
C GLY A 159 -0.77 -12.35 8.32
N ALA A 160 -0.44 -13.23 9.25
CA ALA A 160 -1.23 -14.39 9.61
C ALA A 160 -1.75 -14.26 11.05
N TYR A 161 -2.87 -14.90 11.34
CA TYR A 161 -3.44 -14.91 12.68
C TYR A 161 -4.05 -16.27 13.02
N VAL A 162 -4.20 -16.48 14.33
CA VAL A 162 -5.03 -17.52 14.94
C VAL A 162 -5.92 -16.86 15.97
N ARG A 163 -7.20 -17.21 16.02
CA ARG A 163 -8.17 -16.68 16.99
C ARG A 163 -8.93 -17.82 17.62
N TYR A 164 -9.19 -17.70 18.91
CA TYR A 164 -9.94 -18.68 19.71
C TYR A 164 -11.12 -18.00 20.41
N ARG A 165 -12.32 -18.48 20.13
CA ARG A 165 -13.55 -18.08 20.80
C ARG A 165 -13.67 -18.79 22.14
N PHE A 166 -13.36 -18.08 23.22
CA PHE A 166 -13.37 -18.64 24.57
C PHE A 166 -14.68 -18.41 25.32
N LEU A 167 -15.50 -17.46 24.88
CA LEU A 167 -16.89 -17.25 25.28
C LEU A 167 -17.71 -16.92 24.03
N GLU A 168 -19.04 -17.03 24.12
CA GLU A 168 -19.98 -16.80 23.02
C GLU A 168 -19.65 -15.55 22.18
N ASN A 169 -19.40 -14.42 22.83
CA ASN A 169 -19.12 -13.14 22.18
C ASN A 169 -17.67 -12.68 22.27
N TRP A 170 -16.74 -13.51 22.76
CA TRP A 170 -15.35 -13.10 22.98
C TRP A 170 -14.35 -14.00 22.27
N GLU A 171 -13.42 -13.36 21.57
CA GLU A 171 -12.31 -14.01 20.89
C GLU A 171 -10.99 -13.42 21.37
N ILE A 172 -10.02 -14.29 21.65
CA ILE A 172 -8.62 -13.92 21.83
C ILE A 172 -7.84 -14.30 20.57
N GLY A 173 -6.87 -13.48 20.17
CA GLY A 173 -6.09 -13.69 18.96
C GLY A 173 -4.59 -13.63 19.20
N LEU A 174 -3.86 -14.34 18.36
CA LEU A 174 -2.42 -14.23 18.14
C LEU A 174 -2.20 -13.87 16.67
N ALA A 175 -1.28 -12.95 16.40
CA ALA A 175 -0.96 -12.55 15.03
C ALA A 175 0.54 -12.28 14.84
N VAL A 176 1.03 -12.55 13.63
CA VAL A 176 2.32 -12.08 13.15
C VAL A 176 2.07 -11.28 11.87
N ARG A 177 2.59 -10.05 11.78
CA ARG A 177 2.44 -9.20 10.59
C ARG A 177 3.73 -8.51 10.21
N ALA A 178 4.00 -8.43 8.91
CA ALA A 178 4.94 -7.48 8.35
C ALA A 178 4.21 -6.16 8.12
N LYS A 179 4.83 -5.04 8.51
CA LYS A 179 4.27 -3.69 8.36
C LYS A 179 5.32 -2.79 7.71
N HIS A 180 4.87 -1.93 6.81
CA HIS A 180 5.72 -1.00 6.08
C HIS A 180 5.14 0.42 6.12
N HIS A 181 6.02 1.39 6.38
CA HIS A 181 5.75 2.81 6.25
C HIS A 181 6.69 3.49 5.26
N SER A 182 6.15 4.16 4.25
CA SER A 182 6.94 5.00 3.33
C SER A 182 6.08 6.08 2.68
N ASN A 183 6.71 7.13 2.13
CA ASN A 183 6.00 8.14 1.34
C ASN A 183 6.07 7.88 -0.18
N GLY A 184 6.50 6.68 -0.58
CA GLY A 184 6.74 6.31 -1.98
C GLY A 184 7.62 7.29 -2.74
N ARG A 185 8.66 7.83 -2.09
CA ARG A 185 9.56 8.86 -2.64
C ARG A 185 8.88 10.16 -3.08
N SER A 186 7.71 10.49 -2.54
CA SER A 186 7.14 11.84 -2.73
C SER A 186 7.93 12.93 -1.98
N ALA A 187 8.79 12.54 -1.04
CA ALA A 187 9.81 13.36 -0.40
C ALA A 187 11.07 12.52 -0.16
N LEU A 188 12.23 13.19 -0.05
CA LEU A 188 13.51 12.56 0.30
C LEU A 188 14.12 13.27 1.52
N PRO A 189 14.97 12.59 2.31
CA PRO A 189 15.30 11.15 2.23
C PRO A 189 14.13 10.24 2.66
N ASN A 190 14.00 9.05 2.09
CA ASN A 190 12.94 8.10 2.43
C ASN A 190 13.44 6.67 2.28
N TYR A 191 14.02 6.13 3.34
CA TYR A 191 14.38 4.72 3.44
C TYR A 191 13.15 3.85 3.74
N GLY A 192 12.10 4.47 4.29
CA GLY A 192 10.91 3.76 4.77
C GLY A 192 11.23 2.88 5.99
N GLN A 193 10.21 2.38 6.65
CA GLN A 193 10.36 1.53 7.83
C GLN A 193 9.74 0.18 7.54
N ASN A 194 10.55 -0.88 7.61
CA ASN A 194 10.09 -2.25 7.48
C ASN A 194 10.09 -2.90 8.85
N MET A 195 8.95 -3.46 9.24
CA MET A 195 8.76 -3.99 10.58
C MET A 195 8.16 -5.38 10.53
N ILE A 196 8.57 -6.24 11.45
CA ILE A 196 7.92 -7.52 11.73
C ILE A 196 7.41 -7.51 13.17
N GLU A 197 6.14 -7.83 13.35
CA GLU A 197 5.43 -7.71 14.63
C GLU A 197 4.77 -9.01 15.02
N GLY A 198 4.87 -9.37 16.30
CA GLY A 198 4.03 -10.38 16.95
C GLY A 198 3.07 -9.71 17.93
N GLY A 199 1.83 -10.17 18.01
CA GLY A 199 0.83 -9.52 18.85
C GLY A 199 -0.31 -10.39 19.32
N LEU A 200 -1.03 -9.84 20.30
CA LEU A 200 -2.24 -10.39 20.90
C LEU A 200 -3.43 -9.49 20.56
N SER A 201 -4.61 -10.10 20.44
CA SER A 201 -5.85 -9.34 20.32
C SER A 201 -6.95 -9.85 21.22
N LEU A 202 -7.87 -8.96 21.58
CA LEU A 202 -9.13 -9.29 22.25
C LEU A 202 -10.26 -8.63 21.47
N ALA A 203 -11.24 -9.42 21.06
CA ALA A 203 -12.38 -8.95 20.30
C ALA A 203 -13.69 -9.30 20.99
N TYR A 204 -14.62 -8.35 20.93
CA TYR A 204 -16.03 -8.56 21.25
C TYR A 204 -16.83 -8.64 19.96
N LEU A 205 -17.72 -9.62 19.86
CA LEU A 205 -18.61 -9.85 18.73
C LEU A 205 -20.02 -9.39 19.07
N PHE A 206 -20.62 -8.61 18.17
CA PHE A 206 -22.01 -8.16 18.24
C PHE A 206 -22.85 -8.91 17.20
N GLY A 207 -23.97 -9.48 17.63
CA GLY A 207 -24.88 -10.27 16.81
C GLY A 207 -24.94 -11.72 17.28
N ALA A 208 -26.10 -12.36 17.14
CA ALA A 208 -26.33 -13.73 17.61
C ALA A 208 -25.50 -14.75 16.79
N GLU A 209 -25.07 -15.84 17.44
CA GLU A 209 -24.62 -17.03 16.72
C GLU A 209 -25.76 -17.49 15.80
N GLU A 210 -25.52 -17.45 14.49
CA GLU A 210 -26.36 -18.21 13.57
C GLU A 210 -26.06 -19.68 13.88
N ASN A 211 -27.04 -20.41 14.40
CA ASN A 211 -26.96 -21.86 14.50
C ASN A 211 -26.63 -22.39 13.10
N ASP A 212 -25.49 -23.08 12.96
CA ASP A 212 -25.01 -23.71 11.72
C ASP A 212 -25.94 -24.86 11.22
N GLU A 213 -27.19 -24.95 11.70
CA GLU A 213 -28.16 -26.00 11.37
C GLU A 213 -29.18 -25.61 10.30
N ASP A 214 -29.26 -24.36 9.87
CA ASP A 214 -30.30 -23.93 8.92
C ASP A 214 -29.80 -23.87 7.46
N GLU A 215 -30.34 -24.81 6.67
CA GLU A 215 -30.41 -24.93 5.20
C GLU A 215 -29.23 -24.38 4.38
N VAL A 216 -28.46 -25.31 3.81
CA VAL A 216 -27.64 -25.07 2.61
C VAL A 216 -28.58 -24.62 1.48
N MET A 217 -28.82 -23.31 1.40
CA MET A 217 -29.51 -22.68 0.28
C MET A 217 -28.80 -23.11 -1.01
N GLN A 218 -29.58 -23.55 -2.00
CA GLN A 218 -29.07 -24.09 -3.26
C GLN A 218 -27.98 -23.21 -3.85
N ASP A 219 -26.87 -23.85 -4.21
CA ASP A 219 -25.70 -23.23 -4.83
C ASP A 219 -26.03 -22.71 -6.24
N GLU A 220 -26.66 -21.55 -6.34
CA GLU A 220 -26.63 -20.81 -7.60
C GLU A 220 -25.18 -20.43 -7.89
N LYS A 221 -24.62 -20.98 -8.97
CA LYS A 221 -23.30 -20.57 -9.42
C LYS A 221 -23.32 -19.06 -9.60
N PRO A 222 -22.41 -18.32 -8.94
CA PRO A 222 -22.31 -16.88 -9.12
C PRO A 222 -22.25 -16.53 -10.60
N SER A 223 -23.16 -15.70 -11.07
CA SER A 223 -23.00 -15.09 -12.38
C SER A 223 -21.90 -14.04 -12.28
N PHE A 224 -20.86 -14.21 -13.09
CA PHE A 224 -19.84 -13.19 -13.34
C PHE A 224 -19.52 -13.22 -14.82
N ASP A 225 -19.15 -12.05 -15.36
CA ASP A 225 -18.80 -11.93 -16.76
C ASP A 225 -17.42 -12.57 -17.02
N LYS A 226 -17.44 -13.87 -17.31
CA LYS A 226 -16.25 -14.60 -17.75
C LYS A 226 -15.90 -14.16 -19.17
N GLY A 227 -14.66 -13.74 -19.38
CA GLY A 227 -14.24 -13.30 -20.70
C GLY A 227 -13.10 -12.30 -20.66
N PHE A 228 -12.82 -11.71 -21.82
CA PHE A 228 -11.85 -10.63 -21.92
C PHE A 228 -12.41 -9.34 -21.33
N GLN A 229 -11.55 -8.62 -20.64
CA GLN A 229 -11.76 -7.30 -20.08
C GLN A 229 -10.64 -6.40 -20.56
N TYR A 230 -10.99 -5.24 -21.09
CA TYR A 230 -10.04 -4.27 -21.59
C TYR A 230 -10.04 -3.08 -20.64
N HIS A 231 -8.88 -2.68 -20.14
CA HIS A 231 -8.79 -1.50 -19.28
C HIS A 231 -7.91 -0.44 -19.92
N MET A 232 -8.37 0.81 -19.86
CA MET A 232 -7.54 1.98 -20.12
C MET A 232 -7.39 2.75 -18.82
N THR A 233 -6.15 2.98 -18.39
CA THR A 233 -5.83 3.62 -17.13
C THR A 233 -4.93 4.81 -17.36
N ILE A 234 -5.23 5.94 -16.71
CA ILE A 234 -4.32 7.07 -16.56
C ILE A 234 -3.98 7.18 -15.08
N SER A 235 -2.69 7.30 -14.79
CA SER A 235 -2.19 7.41 -13.43
C SER A 235 -1.11 8.47 -13.30
N GLY A 236 -0.91 8.95 -12.07
CA GLY A 236 0.20 9.84 -11.76
C GLY A 236 0.48 9.96 -10.28
N GLY A 237 1.68 10.41 -9.97
CA GLY A 237 2.20 10.52 -8.62
C GLY A 237 3.30 11.58 -8.52
N ALA A 238 3.70 11.89 -7.29
CA ALA A 238 4.81 12.78 -7.01
C ALA A 238 6.08 11.96 -6.75
N HIS A 239 7.21 12.39 -7.30
CA HIS A 239 8.50 11.72 -7.17
C HIS A 239 9.62 12.73 -6.94
N CYS A 240 10.42 12.50 -5.91
CA CYS A 240 11.68 13.20 -5.67
C CYS A 240 12.84 12.34 -6.18
N THR A 241 13.67 12.94 -7.01
CA THR A 241 14.79 12.28 -7.67
C THR A 241 15.97 12.13 -6.71
N ARG A 242 16.59 10.94 -6.65
CA ARG A 242 17.76 10.71 -5.78
C ARG A 242 18.95 11.63 -6.13
N SER A 243 19.17 11.93 -7.40
CA SER A 243 20.25 12.84 -7.81
C SER A 243 20.04 14.29 -7.39
N ASP A 244 18.80 14.76 -7.23
CA ASP A 244 18.54 16.07 -6.61
C ASP A 244 19.02 16.08 -5.16
N TRP A 245 18.70 15.02 -4.39
CA TRP A 245 19.17 14.85 -3.02
C TRP A 245 20.70 14.78 -2.91
N GLN A 246 21.35 13.99 -3.75
CA GLN A 246 22.81 13.85 -3.76
C GLN A 246 23.51 15.16 -4.15
N ARG A 247 23.08 15.78 -5.24
CA ARG A 247 23.64 17.05 -5.70
C ARG A 247 23.47 18.14 -4.66
N TYR A 248 22.32 18.18 -4.00
CA TYR A 248 22.07 19.15 -2.95
C TYR A 248 23.03 19.01 -1.77
N ASN A 249 23.23 17.80 -1.26
CA ASN A 249 24.16 17.55 -0.16
C ASN A 249 25.62 17.87 -0.50
N LEU A 250 26.00 17.81 -1.78
CA LEU A 250 27.33 18.22 -2.22
C LEU A 250 27.47 19.74 -2.35
N LEU A 251 26.41 20.44 -2.77
CA LEU A 251 26.42 21.90 -2.95
C LEU A 251 26.29 22.66 -1.63
N VAL A 252 25.55 22.10 -0.68
CA VAL A 252 25.28 22.69 0.63
C VAL A 252 25.75 21.70 1.69
N PRO A 253 27.07 21.63 1.96
CA PRO A 253 27.61 20.64 2.90
C PRO A 253 27.27 20.99 4.35
N ASP A 254 27.15 22.28 4.68
CA ASP A 254 26.76 22.73 6.01
C ASP A 254 25.27 22.45 6.24
N SER A 255 24.98 21.65 7.26
CA SER A 255 23.63 21.29 7.67
C SER A 255 22.76 22.51 8.00
N SER A 256 23.33 23.60 8.53
CA SER A 256 22.59 24.81 8.92
C SER A 256 22.01 25.60 7.73
N ASP A 257 22.59 25.42 6.54
CA ASP A 257 22.12 26.05 5.30
C ASP A 257 21.15 25.13 4.51
N LYS A 258 20.91 23.91 5.00
CA LYS A 258 20.07 22.93 4.31
C LYS A 258 18.58 23.20 4.53
N GLN A 259 17.80 22.88 3.50
CA GLN A 259 16.35 22.92 3.48
C GLN A 259 15.79 21.51 3.66
N ASP A 260 14.63 21.45 4.28
CA ASP A 260 14.02 20.25 4.83
C ASP A 260 13.08 19.52 3.87
N ILE A 261 12.86 20.03 2.63
CA ILE A 261 12.02 19.36 1.62
C ILE A 261 12.60 19.52 0.19
N PHE A 262 12.73 18.40 -0.53
CA PHE A 262 13.13 18.37 -1.94
C PHE A 262 11.97 18.64 -2.89
N LYS A 263 12.29 19.21 -4.04
CA LYS A 263 11.32 19.41 -5.11
C LYS A 263 10.84 18.05 -5.63
N ALA A 264 9.54 17.80 -5.48
CA ALA A 264 8.89 16.67 -6.13
C ALA A 264 8.46 17.04 -7.56
N TYR A 265 8.56 16.07 -8.46
CA TYR A 265 8.15 16.18 -9.85
C TYR A 265 6.98 15.23 -10.12
N PRO A 266 6.03 15.64 -10.98
CA PRO A 266 4.96 14.75 -11.38
C PRO A 266 5.51 13.64 -12.30
N ARG A 267 5.11 12.40 -12.04
CA ARG A 267 5.27 11.25 -12.93
C ARG A 267 3.89 10.83 -13.41
N PHE A 268 3.77 10.40 -14.66
CA PHE A 268 2.51 9.91 -15.19
C PHE A 268 2.68 8.56 -15.88
N ALA A 269 1.61 7.78 -15.95
CA ALA A 269 1.56 6.59 -16.79
C ALA A 269 0.20 6.42 -17.44
N ILE A 270 0.21 5.87 -18.66
CA ILE A 270 -0.96 5.37 -19.35
C ILE A 270 -0.78 3.86 -19.52
N SER A 271 -1.78 3.08 -19.13
CA SER A 271 -1.75 1.62 -19.21
C SER A 271 -2.94 1.11 -20.01
N ALA A 272 -2.69 0.16 -20.91
CA ALA A 272 -3.69 -0.56 -21.68
C ALA A 272 -3.63 -2.04 -21.31
N ASP A 273 -4.61 -2.51 -20.54
CA ASP A 273 -4.65 -3.89 -20.01
C ASP A 273 -5.58 -4.74 -20.88
N VAL A 274 -5.12 -5.93 -21.27
CA VAL A 274 -5.97 -7.01 -21.80
C VAL A 274 -5.97 -8.13 -20.78
N MET A 275 -7.08 -8.31 -20.06
CA MET A 275 -7.24 -9.28 -18.99
C MET A 275 -8.27 -10.33 -19.35
N TYR A 276 -8.07 -11.56 -18.91
CA TYR A 276 -9.07 -12.62 -18.99
C TYR A 276 -9.59 -12.94 -17.59
N ARG A 277 -10.88 -12.71 -17.36
CA ARG A 277 -11.57 -13.06 -16.12
C ARG A 277 -12.04 -14.50 -16.20
N TYR A 278 -11.33 -15.40 -15.52
CA TYR A 278 -11.61 -16.84 -15.53
C TYR A 278 -12.36 -17.33 -14.29
N ALA A 279 -12.37 -16.54 -13.21
CA ALA A 279 -13.07 -16.83 -11.98
C ALA A 279 -13.74 -15.58 -11.42
N LEU A 280 -14.77 -15.76 -10.59
CA LEU A 280 -15.42 -14.68 -9.86
C LEU A 280 -14.38 -13.75 -9.19
N LYS A 281 -13.37 -14.36 -8.57
CA LYS A 281 -12.34 -13.70 -7.78
C LYS A 281 -11.13 -13.22 -8.57
N CYS A 282 -10.92 -13.68 -9.80
CA CYS A 282 -9.62 -13.54 -10.45
C CYS A 282 -9.71 -13.19 -11.93
N SER A 283 -8.85 -12.27 -12.35
CA SER A 283 -8.48 -12.06 -13.74
C SER A 283 -6.96 -11.94 -13.87
N THR A 284 -6.42 -12.40 -14.99
CA THR A 284 -4.99 -12.30 -15.31
C THR A 284 -4.84 -11.80 -16.73
N GLY A 285 -3.85 -10.97 -16.99
CA GLY A 285 -3.67 -10.32 -18.28
C GLY A 285 -2.29 -9.78 -18.51
N ILE A 286 -2.15 -9.05 -19.61
CA ILE A 286 -0.94 -8.31 -19.97
C ILE A 286 -1.31 -6.84 -20.09
N SER A 287 -0.41 -5.94 -19.68
CA SER A 287 -0.52 -4.51 -19.92
C SER A 287 0.59 -4.00 -20.82
N LEU A 288 0.26 -3.01 -21.63
CA LEU A 288 1.22 -2.11 -22.25
C LEU A 288 1.21 -0.79 -21.47
N ASP A 289 2.36 -0.43 -20.92
CA ASP A 289 2.54 0.75 -20.09
C ASP A 289 3.38 1.80 -20.84
N ALA A 290 2.93 3.06 -20.83
CA ALA A 290 3.71 4.21 -21.26
C ALA A 290 3.92 5.15 -20.08
N PHE A 291 5.17 5.44 -19.75
CA PHE A 291 5.55 6.29 -18.62
C PHE A 291 6.04 7.65 -19.11
N VAL A 292 5.69 8.71 -18.39
CA VAL A 292 6.07 10.09 -18.73
C VAL A 292 6.80 10.73 -17.55
N VAL A 293 7.97 11.28 -17.87
CA VAL A 293 8.97 11.88 -16.97
C VAL A 293 9.27 13.30 -17.42
N PRO A 294 8.49 14.30 -16.95
CA PRO A 294 8.63 15.69 -17.39
C PRO A 294 9.94 16.38 -16.97
N ASP A 295 10.53 15.97 -15.86
CA ASP A 295 11.77 16.50 -15.27
C ASP A 295 13.05 15.85 -15.82
N ILE A 296 12.98 15.15 -16.97
CA ILE A 296 14.14 14.46 -17.55
C ILE A 296 15.37 15.36 -17.74
N LYS A 297 15.17 16.65 -18.06
CA LYS A 297 16.27 17.62 -18.20
C LYS A 297 16.91 17.99 -16.87
N THR A 298 16.16 17.95 -15.78
CA THR A 298 16.70 18.15 -14.43
C THR A 298 17.56 16.94 -14.04
N LEU A 299 17.10 15.73 -14.37
CA LEU A 299 17.87 14.51 -14.19
C LEU A 299 19.22 14.57 -14.93
N GLU A 300 19.20 14.94 -16.22
CA GLU A 300 20.43 15.15 -17.00
C GLU A 300 21.37 16.18 -16.37
N LYS A 301 20.83 17.35 -15.98
CA LYS A 301 21.63 18.40 -15.34
C LYS A 301 22.30 17.90 -14.06
N ASN A 302 21.60 17.11 -13.26
CA ASN A 302 22.14 16.57 -12.02
C ASN A 302 23.21 15.51 -12.30
N ASP A 303 22.98 14.62 -13.26
CA ASP A 303 23.97 13.63 -13.67
C ASP A 303 25.25 14.28 -14.20
N ARG A 304 25.15 15.35 -15.00
CA ARG A 304 26.34 16.09 -15.47
C ARG A 304 27.13 16.69 -14.31
N PHE A 305 26.44 17.17 -13.28
CA PHE A 305 27.09 17.66 -12.07
C PHE A 305 27.75 16.54 -11.25
N LEU A 306 27.08 15.40 -11.09
CA LEU A 306 27.52 14.30 -10.23
C LEU A 306 28.62 13.44 -10.88
N TYR A 307 28.54 13.22 -12.18
CA TYR A 307 29.37 12.25 -12.91
C TYR A 307 30.23 12.89 -14.02
N GLY A 308 29.97 14.14 -14.38
CA GLY A 308 30.70 14.87 -15.43
C GLY A 308 30.16 14.60 -16.84
N ASP A 309 30.42 15.52 -17.76
CA ASP A 309 29.86 15.49 -19.12
C ASP A 309 30.22 14.23 -19.90
N LYS A 310 31.47 13.77 -19.81
CA LYS A 310 31.92 12.57 -20.54
C LYS A 310 31.11 11.33 -20.16
N ALA A 311 30.86 11.10 -18.87
CA ALA A 311 30.11 9.94 -18.41
C ALA A 311 28.65 10.01 -18.87
N VAL A 312 28.07 11.21 -18.89
CA VAL A 312 26.70 11.45 -19.35
C VAL A 312 26.57 11.23 -20.85
N ASP A 313 27.52 11.74 -21.64
CA ASP A 313 27.50 11.65 -23.10
C ASP A 313 27.75 10.20 -23.59
N GLU A 314 28.52 9.40 -22.84
CA GLU A 314 28.74 7.96 -23.08
C GLU A 314 27.63 7.07 -22.45
N GLY A 315 26.68 7.66 -21.71
CA GLY A 315 25.68 6.96 -20.93
C GLY A 315 24.41 6.52 -21.69
N PRO A 316 23.36 6.07 -20.97
CA PRO A 316 22.11 5.55 -21.55
C PRO A 316 21.28 6.60 -22.32
N GLY A 317 21.58 7.89 -22.13
CA GLY A 317 20.81 9.01 -22.66
C GLY A 317 19.54 9.31 -21.84
N TYR A 318 18.73 10.23 -22.37
CA TYR A 318 17.60 10.83 -21.67
C TYR A 318 16.34 10.83 -22.54
N SER A 319 15.27 10.18 -22.09
CA SER A 319 13.97 10.19 -22.75
C SER A 319 12.86 10.57 -21.76
N PRO A 320 12.00 11.56 -22.08
CA PRO A 320 10.85 11.90 -21.24
C PRO A 320 9.74 10.84 -21.29
N VAL A 321 9.82 9.89 -22.22
CA VAL A 321 8.82 8.83 -22.42
C VAL A 321 9.52 7.49 -22.60
N PHE A 322 9.04 6.47 -21.91
CA PHE A 322 9.49 5.08 -22.06
C PHE A 322 8.34 4.11 -21.85
N PHE A 323 8.56 2.84 -22.21
CA PHE A 323 7.50 1.84 -22.32
C PHE A 323 7.82 0.59 -21.53
N GLY A 324 6.79 -0.02 -20.95
CA GLY A 324 6.85 -1.28 -20.24
C GLY A 324 5.82 -2.26 -20.75
N ILE A 325 6.07 -3.54 -20.49
CA ILE A 325 5.09 -4.62 -20.64
C ILE A 325 4.98 -5.29 -19.28
N SER A 326 3.76 -5.53 -18.80
CA SER A 326 3.55 -6.17 -17.50
C SER A 326 2.55 -7.31 -17.53
N LEU A 327 2.81 -8.33 -16.71
CA LEU A 327 1.82 -9.34 -16.33
C LEU A 327 0.96 -8.76 -15.21
N VAL A 328 -0.36 -8.75 -15.40
CA VAL A 328 -1.31 -8.17 -14.46
C VAL A 328 -2.17 -9.26 -13.82
N GLN A 329 -2.35 -9.17 -12.51
CA GLN A 329 -3.26 -10.00 -11.72
C GLN A 329 -4.19 -9.12 -10.92
N GLU A 330 -5.50 -9.37 -11.01
CA GLU A 330 -6.48 -8.76 -10.12
C GLU A 330 -7.19 -9.80 -9.26
N PHE A 331 -7.39 -9.46 -7.98
CA PHE A 331 -8.22 -10.21 -7.04
C PHE A 331 -9.41 -9.37 -6.62
N TYR A 332 -10.62 -9.80 -6.99
CA TYR A 332 -11.86 -9.06 -6.79
C TYR A 332 -12.55 -9.48 -5.49
N TYR A 333 -12.93 -8.49 -4.68
CA TYR A 333 -13.96 -8.62 -3.67
C TYR A 333 -15.04 -7.57 -3.95
N ARG A 334 -16.14 -8.01 -4.58
CA ARG A 334 -17.21 -7.13 -5.07
C ARG A 334 -16.64 -6.07 -6.04
N ASN A 335 -16.75 -4.80 -5.67
CA ASN A 335 -16.28 -3.65 -6.46
C ASN A 335 -14.85 -3.22 -6.12
N LEU A 336 -14.19 -3.88 -5.15
CA LEU A 336 -12.80 -3.64 -4.81
C LEU A 336 -11.93 -4.70 -5.48
N ALA A 337 -10.81 -4.30 -6.04
CA ALA A 337 -9.81 -5.22 -6.56
C ALA A 337 -8.43 -4.89 -5.99
N LEU A 338 -7.70 -5.92 -5.55
CA LEU A 338 -6.26 -5.85 -5.41
C LEU A 338 -5.65 -6.00 -6.81
N HIS A 339 -5.01 -4.94 -7.30
CA HIS A 339 -4.35 -4.89 -8.59
C HIS A 339 -2.84 -5.04 -8.42
N MET A 340 -2.26 -6.01 -9.09
CA MET A 340 -0.83 -6.26 -9.08
C MET A 340 -0.31 -6.37 -10.51
N ALA A 341 0.82 -5.73 -10.79
CA ALA A 341 1.51 -5.84 -12.06
C ALA A 341 2.99 -6.15 -11.83
N LEU A 342 3.54 -7.09 -12.61
CA LEU A 342 4.97 -7.39 -12.69
C LEU A 342 5.42 -7.11 -14.11
N GLY A 343 6.21 -6.05 -14.30
CA GLY A 343 6.61 -5.56 -15.60
C GLY A 343 8.10 -5.51 -15.82
N PHE A 344 8.46 -5.39 -17.09
CA PHE A 344 9.82 -5.19 -17.56
C PHE A 344 9.83 -4.14 -18.66
N TYR A 345 11.00 -3.51 -18.85
CA TYR A 345 11.20 -2.52 -19.91
C TYR A 345 11.84 -3.22 -21.12
N PRO A 346 11.13 -3.37 -22.26
CA PRO A 346 11.69 -4.06 -23.43
C PRO A 346 12.85 -3.30 -24.08
N VAL A 347 12.90 -1.99 -23.84
CA VAL A 347 13.95 -1.07 -24.28
C VAL A 347 14.39 -0.29 -23.05
N ASP A 348 15.68 0.04 -23.00
CA ASP A 348 16.25 0.91 -21.97
C ASP A 348 15.37 2.18 -21.80
N PRO A 349 14.88 2.47 -20.58
CA PRO A 349 14.07 3.66 -20.29
C PRO A 349 14.77 4.99 -20.61
N ARG A 350 16.11 4.99 -20.76
CA ARG A 350 16.94 6.18 -20.97
C ARG A 350 16.68 7.23 -19.90
N LEU A 351 16.86 6.85 -18.64
CA LEU A 351 16.74 7.76 -17.49
C LEU A 351 18.12 8.17 -16.93
N GLY A 352 19.14 8.23 -17.79
CA GLY A 352 20.49 8.65 -17.39
C GLY A 352 21.19 7.69 -16.42
N LEU A 353 22.21 8.21 -15.73
CA LEU A 353 23.08 7.45 -14.83
C LEU A 353 22.49 7.34 -13.42
N SER A 354 21.73 8.34 -12.98
CA SER A 354 21.00 8.30 -11.71
C SER A 354 19.55 7.84 -11.86
N GLY A 355 19.17 7.27 -13.01
CA GLY A 355 17.83 6.80 -13.25
C GLY A 355 17.41 5.79 -12.19
N ASP A 356 16.35 6.10 -11.45
CA ASP A 356 15.80 5.25 -10.39
C ASP A 356 14.94 4.10 -10.96
N VAL A 357 15.43 3.43 -12.01
CA VAL A 357 14.76 2.33 -12.71
C VAL A 357 15.69 1.14 -12.87
N SER A 358 15.11 -0.05 -12.79
CA SER A 358 15.80 -1.31 -13.06
C SER A 358 15.27 -1.93 -14.35
N TRP A 359 15.70 -3.16 -14.67
CA TRP A 359 15.17 -3.95 -15.78
C TRP A 359 13.68 -4.33 -15.58
N ASN A 360 13.20 -4.30 -14.33
CA ASN A 360 11.81 -4.60 -13.96
C ASN A 360 11.15 -3.44 -13.20
N TYR A 361 9.82 -3.50 -13.14
CA TYR A 361 8.99 -2.71 -12.23
C TYR A 361 7.83 -3.54 -11.69
N GLN A 362 7.30 -3.13 -10.55
CA GLN A 362 6.12 -3.71 -9.93
C GLN A 362 5.11 -2.60 -9.63
N LYS A 363 3.82 -2.90 -9.79
CA LYS A 363 2.73 -2.09 -9.26
C LYS A 363 1.90 -2.96 -8.32
N ALA A 364 1.58 -2.46 -7.14
CA ALA A 364 0.65 -3.14 -6.23
C ALA A 364 -0.26 -2.11 -5.56
N GLY A 365 -1.57 -2.32 -5.64
CA GLY A 365 -2.54 -1.33 -5.19
C GLY A 365 -3.98 -1.79 -5.20
N LEU A 366 -4.88 -0.88 -4.87
CA LEU A 366 -6.32 -1.10 -4.88
C LEU A 366 -6.98 -0.34 -6.01
N ARG A 367 -7.97 -0.97 -6.66
CA ARG A 367 -8.92 -0.34 -7.58
C ARG A 367 -10.33 -0.48 -7.01
N TYR A 368 -11.09 0.60 -7.02
CA TYR A 368 -12.52 0.60 -6.71
C TYR A 368 -13.32 0.91 -7.97
N TYR A 369 -14.06 -0.08 -8.45
CA TYR A 369 -14.99 0.03 -9.57
C TYR A 369 -16.26 0.73 -9.11
N ILE A 370 -16.69 1.76 -9.83
CA ILE A 370 -17.83 2.61 -9.48
C ILE A 370 -19.04 2.13 -10.31
N PRO A 371 -20.00 1.40 -9.71
CA PRO A 371 -21.11 0.82 -10.48
C PRO A 371 -21.98 1.86 -11.19
N ALA A 372 -22.10 3.05 -10.61
CA ALA A 372 -22.91 4.13 -11.16
C ALA A 372 -22.31 4.74 -12.46
N TRP A 373 -21.03 4.49 -12.75
CA TRP A 373 -20.28 5.15 -13.83
C TRP A 373 -19.76 4.15 -14.86
N ASN A 374 -20.59 3.21 -15.31
CA ASN A 374 -20.29 2.29 -16.42
C ASN A 374 -18.90 1.63 -16.32
N ASP A 375 -18.59 1.00 -15.18
CA ASP A 375 -17.33 0.34 -14.89
C ASP A 375 -16.06 1.21 -14.98
N MET A 376 -16.19 2.53 -14.81
CA MET A 376 -15.07 3.36 -14.41
C MET A 376 -14.56 2.94 -13.03
N PHE A 377 -13.25 3.07 -12.82
CA PHE A 377 -12.62 2.82 -11.53
C PHE A 377 -11.65 3.94 -11.14
N ILE A 378 -11.48 4.09 -9.85
CA ILE A 378 -10.39 4.86 -9.25
C ILE A 378 -9.44 3.91 -8.54
N GLY A 379 -8.17 4.28 -8.42
CA GLY A 379 -7.20 3.43 -7.75
C GLY A 379 -6.03 4.18 -7.15
N MET A 380 -5.31 3.45 -6.32
CA MET A 380 -4.05 3.87 -5.71
C MET A 380 -3.13 2.66 -5.70
N ALA A 381 -1.89 2.83 -6.15
CA ALA A 381 -0.88 1.78 -6.13
C ALA A 381 0.49 2.36 -5.74
N VAL A 382 1.38 1.49 -5.29
CA VAL A 382 2.81 1.80 -5.22
C VAL A 382 3.45 1.20 -6.46
N LYS A 383 4.14 2.05 -7.24
CA LYS A 383 5.08 1.60 -8.26
C LYS A 383 6.47 1.48 -7.62
N ALA A 384 7.15 0.37 -7.85
CA ALA A 384 8.51 0.11 -7.39
C ALA A 384 9.35 -0.53 -8.51
N ASN A 385 10.66 -0.51 -8.33
CA ASN A 385 11.64 -1.22 -9.15
C ASN A 385 12.44 -2.16 -8.23
N ASP A 386 12.89 -3.30 -8.77
CA ASP A 386 13.63 -4.35 -8.03
C ASP A 386 12.95 -4.88 -6.76
N PHE A 387 11.62 -4.79 -6.66
CA PHE A 387 10.84 -5.19 -5.48
C PHE A 387 11.21 -4.45 -4.18
N SER A 388 12.11 -3.48 -4.21
CA SER A 388 12.60 -2.78 -3.01
C SER A 388 12.60 -1.26 -3.15
N GLU A 389 12.74 -0.72 -4.35
CA GLU A 389 12.90 0.72 -4.56
C GLU A 389 11.60 1.32 -5.07
N SER A 390 10.82 1.92 -4.16
CA SER A 390 9.60 2.62 -4.55
C SER A 390 9.91 3.82 -5.45
N GLU A 391 9.21 3.92 -6.57
CA GLU A 391 9.31 5.04 -7.50
C GLU A 391 8.26 6.11 -7.18
N MET A 392 7.00 5.71 -6.98
CA MET A 392 5.92 6.61 -6.60
C MET A 392 4.74 5.88 -5.95
N VAL A 393 3.99 6.59 -5.13
CA VAL A 393 2.56 6.30 -4.95
C VAL A 393 1.82 6.92 -6.13
N GLU A 394 1.18 6.08 -6.93
CA GLU A 394 0.38 6.48 -8.08
C GLU A 394 -1.11 6.46 -7.75
N PHE A 395 -1.83 7.49 -8.20
CA PHE A 395 -3.28 7.54 -8.18
C PHE A 395 -3.79 7.39 -9.61
N SER A 396 -4.82 6.57 -9.80
CA SER A 396 -5.31 6.21 -11.12
C SER A 396 -6.80 6.45 -11.28
N ILE A 397 -7.20 6.81 -12.49
CA ILE A 397 -8.56 6.68 -12.99
C ILE A 397 -8.51 5.82 -14.25
N GLY A 398 -9.51 4.95 -14.42
CA GLY A 398 -9.59 4.13 -15.61
C GLY A 398 -11.01 3.71 -15.93
N ILE A 399 -11.15 3.03 -17.06
CA ILE A 399 -12.41 2.49 -17.55
C ILE A 399 -12.19 1.04 -17.98
N ARG A 400 -13.16 0.19 -17.67
CA ARG A 400 -13.29 -1.15 -18.26
C ARG A 400 -14.19 -1.06 -19.49
N LEU A 401 -13.66 -1.42 -20.66
CA LEU A 401 -14.33 -1.38 -21.97
C LEU A 401 -14.95 -2.72 -22.34
#